data_AF-B4MWY9-F1
#
_entry.id   AF-B4MWY9-F1
#
_cell.length_a   1.000
_cell.length_b   1.000
_cell.length_c   1.000
_cell.angle_alpha   90.00
_cell.angle_beta   90.00
_cell.angle_gamma   90.00
#
_symmetry.space_group_name_H-M   'P 1'
#
loop_
_entity.id
_entity.type
_entity.pdbx_description
1 polymer ?
#
loop_
_entity_poly.entity_id
_entity_poly.type
_entity_poly.pdbx_seq_one_letter_code
_entity_poly.pdbx_strand_id
1 'polypeptide(L)'
;MSEKQQSKTTEQKEKGVRALSRWRSDPLLMEILYGMSTLINTRLSKEALILCIELLEVGVNAKVLAQVVLKILEMKKRREENPKME
;
A
#
# COMPACT_ATOMS: atom_id res chain seq x y z
N MET A 1 7.21 17.15 -40.26
CA MET A 1 8.05 16.47 -39.24
C MET A 1 7.59 16.95 -37.88
N SER A 2 6.95 16.09 -37.07
CA SER A 2 6.89 16.13 -35.59
C SER A 2 5.67 15.35 -35.05
N GLU A 3 5.65 14.03 -35.24
CA GLU A 3 4.62 13.13 -34.65
C GLU A 3 5.24 11.87 -34.02
N LYS A 4 6.47 11.95 -33.48
CA LYS A 4 7.22 10.75 -33.07
C LYS A 4 7.78 10.75 -31.64
N GLN A 5 7.10 11.38 -30.68
CA GLN A 5 7.60 11.41 -29.29
C GLN A 5 6.66 10.96 -28.18
N GLN A 6 5.43 10.51 -28.46
CA GLN A 6 4.50 10.16 -27.37
C GLN A 6 4.38 8.65 -27.05
N SER A 7 5.07 7.79 -27.80
CA SER A 7 4.83 6.34 -27.73
C SER A 7 5.63 5.58 -26.65
N LYS A 8 6.56 6.22 -25.94
CA LYS A 8 7.51 5.50 -25.06
C LYS A 8 7.13 5.44 -23.57
N THR A 9 6.08 6.14 -23.13
CA THR A 9 5.80 6.29 -21.68
C THR A 9 4.82 5.24 -21.13
N THR A 10 4.06 4.54 -21.98
CA THR A 10 3.05 3.57 -21.56
C THR A 10 3.59 2.14 -21.41
N GLU A 11 4.62 1.76 -22.16
CA GLU A 11 5.11 0.37 -22.22
C GLU A 11 5.99 -0.04 -21.02
N GLN A 12 6.51 0.92 -20.25
CA GLN A 12 7.28 0.65 -19.03
C GLN A 12 6.39 0.42 -17.80
N LYS A 13 5.12 0.83 -17.83
CA LYS A 13 4.21 0.71 -16.68
C LYS A 13 3.69 -0.72 -16.50
N GLU A 14 3.54 -1.47 -17.58
CA GLU A 14 2.94 -2.82 -17.55
C GLU A 14 3.91 -3.92 -17.11
N LYS A 15 5.23 -3.74 -17.28
CA LYS A 15 6.23 -4.74 -16.87
C LYS A 15 6.40 -4.80 -15.34
N GLY A 16 6.09 -3.72 -14.62
CA GLY A 16 6.15 -3.68 -13.15
C GLY A 16 5.02 -4.47 -12.47
N VAL A 17 3.85 -4.58 -13.12
CA VAL A 17 2.64 -5.17 -12.53
C VAL A 17 2.76 -6.69 -12.34
N ARG A 18 3.58 -7.37 -13.16
CA ARG A 18 3.71 -8.84 -13.11
C ARG A 18 4.65 -9.38 -12.02
N ALA A 19 5.47 -8.53 -11.41
CA ALA A 19 6.41 -8.95 -10.36
C ALA A 19 5.77 -9.03 -8.96
N LEU A 20 4.57 -8.45 -8.82
CA LEU A 20 4.01 -8.10 -7.53
C LEU A 20 3.43 -9.31 -6.77
N SER A 21 2.87 -10.32 -7.45
CA SER A 21 2.28 -11.50 -6.78
C SER A 21 3.26 -12.42 -6.02
N ARG A 22 4.58 -12.19 -6.10
CA ARG A 22 5.58 -13.09 -5.50
C ARG A 22 5.51 -13.14 -3.98
N TRP A 23 5.20 -12.03 -3.30
CA TRP A 23 5.18 -12.00 -1.83
C TRP A 23 4.02 -12.76 -1.21
N ARG A 24 2.89 -12.94 -1.92
CA ARG A 24 1.79 -13.81 -1.45
C ARG A 24 2.19 -15.29 -1.46
N SER A 25 3.08 -15.68 -2.37
CA SER A 25 3.57 -17.05 -2.50
C SER A 25 4.75 -17.37 -1.58
N ASP A 26 5.31 -16.37 -0.92
CA ASP A 26 6.47 -16.49 -0.02
C ASP A 26 6.09 -16.06 1.41
N PRO A 27 5.75 -17.02 2.30
CA PRO A 27 5.40 -16.74 3.68
C PRO A 27 6.49 -15.96 4.44
N LEU A 28 7.76 -16.24 4.16
CA LEU A 28 8.90 -15.60 4.83
C LEU A 28 8.96 -14.13 4.45
N LEU A 29 8.74 -13.80 3.17
CA LEU A 29 8.73 -12.40 2.73
C LEU A 29 7.64 -11.61 3.46
N MET A 30 6.46 -12.18 3.69
CA MET A 30 5.43 -11.48 4.47
C MET A 30 5.74 -11.34 5.95
N GLU A 31 6.41 -12.33 6.55
CA GLU A 31 6.86 -12.19 7.93
C GLU A 31 7.91 -11.09 8.07
N ILE A 32 8.83 -10.97 7.12
CA ILE A 32 9.83 -9.90 7.10
C ILE A 32 9.14 -8.54 6.92
N LEU A 33 8.22 -8.41 5.97
CA LEU A 33 7.46 -7.17 5.73
C LEU A 33 6.67 -6.75 6.97
N TYR A 34 6.00 -7.70 7.62
CA TYR A 34 5.26 -7.45 8.85
C TYR A 34 6.18 -7.08 10.02
N GLY A 35 7.32 -7.78 10.16
CA GLY A 35 8.34 -7.47 11.16
C GLY A 35 8.89 -6.05 10.98
N MET A 36 9.22 -5.67 9.74
CA MET A 36 9.65 -4.29 9.43
C MET A 36 8.56 -3.27 9.78
N SER A 37 7.30 -3.54 9.43
CA SER A 37 6.17 -2.64 9.74
C SER A 37 5.98 -2.43 11.25
N THR A 38 6.25 -3.48 12.03
CA THR A 38 6.21 -3.44 13.50
C THR A 38 7.37 -2.60 14.05
N LEU A 39 8.57 -2.77 13.51
CA LEU A 39 9.76 -2.00 13.94
C LEU A 39 9.59 -0.50 13.74
N ILE A 40 9.00 -0.07 12.62
CA ILE A 40 8.72 1.35 12.36
C ILE A 40 7.38 1.81 12.96
N ASN A 41 6.72 0.95 13.74
CA ASN A 41 5.46 1.20 14.43
C ASN A 41 4.37 1.79 13.52
N THR A 42 4.11 1.17 12.36
CA THR A 42 3.03 1.61 11.45
C THR A 42 1.64 1.44 12.07
N ARG A 43 1.52 0.63 13.14
CA ARG A 43 0.27 0.25 13.80
C ARG A 43 -0.72 -0.49 12.87
N LEU A 44 -0.20 -1.06 11.78
CA LEU A 44 -0.99 -1.88 10.86
C LEU A 44 -1.02 -3.33 11.36
N SER A 45 -2.20 -3.95 11.33
CA SER A 45 -2.28 -5.41 11.45
C SER A 45 -1.70 -6.07 10.20
N LYS A 46 -1.44 -7.37 10.28
CA LYS A 46 -0.93 -8.15 9.14
C LYS A 46 -1.89 -8.06 7.94
N GLU A 47 -3.19 -8.11 8.20
CA GLU A 47 -4.26 -8.00 7.20
C GLU A 47 -4.31 -6.61 6.57
N ALA A 48 -4.18 -5.55 7.37
CA ALA A 48 -4.14 -4.18 6.86
C ALA A 48 -2.89 -3.95 5.98
N LEU A 49 -1.75 -4.53 6.36
CA LEU A 49 -0.52 -4.46 5.55
C LEU A 49 -0.67 -5.21 4.22
N ILE A 50 -1.26 -6.42 4.23
CA ILE A 50 -1.60 -7.19 3.03
C ILE A 50 -2.41 -6.33 2.04
N LEU A 51 -3.49 -5.71 2.52
CA LEU A 51 -4.33 -4.84 1.70
C LEU A 51 -3.56 -3.63 1.16
N CYS A 52 -2.71 -3.02 1.97
CA CYS A 52 -1.88 -1.89 1.50
C CYS A 52 -0.94 -2.33 0.38
N ILE A 53 -0.32 -3.51 0.50
CA ILE A 53 0.55 -4.02 -0.55
C ILE A 53 -0.26 -4.27 -1.82
N GLU A 54 -1.42 -4.93 -1.74
CA GLU A 54 -2.33 -5.16 -2.88
C GLU A 54 -2.73 -3.86 -3.61
N LEU A 55 -3.01 -2.80 -2.85
CA LEU A 55 -3.29 -1.48 -3.43
C LEU A 55 -2.07 -0.89 -4.14
N LEU A 56 -0.87 -1.08 -3.61
CA LEU A 56 0.36 -0.69 -4.30
C LEU A 56 0.55 -1.50 -5.59
N GLU A 57 0.15 -2.77 -5.62
CA GLU A 57 0.28 -3.62 -6.81
C GLU A 57 -0.57 -3.14 -7.98
N VAL A 58 -1.79 -2.69 -7.70
CA VAL A 58 -2.70 -2.13 -8.72
C VAL A 58 -2.31 -0.70 -9.11
N GLY A 59 -1.20 -0.18 -8.57
CA GLY A 59 -0.62 1.10 -8.95
C GLY A 59 -1.15 2.30 -8.15
N VAL A 60 -1.77 2.08 -6.98
CA VAL A 60 -2.11 3.18 -6.07
C VAL A 60 -0.82 3.87 -5.64
N ASN A 61 -0.82 5.20 -5.68
CA ASN A 61 0.33 5.98 -5.24
C ASN A 61 0.57 5.79 -3.73
N ALA A 62 1.78 5.35 -3.37
CA ALA A 62 2.15 5.07 -1.97
C ALA A 62 1.96 6.26 -1.02
N LYS A 63 2.25 7.48 -1.48
CA LYS A 63 2.11 8.69 -0.67
C LYS A 63 0.64 9.00 -0.39
N VAL A 64 -0.22 8.85 -1.40
CA VAL A 64 -1.66 9.04 -1.25
C VAL A 64 -2.26 7.95 -0.36
N LEU A 65 -1.85 6.69 -0.54
CA LEU A 65 -2.28 5.58 0.32
C LEU A 65 -1.90 5.83 1.79
N ALA A 66 -0.67 6.26 2.06
CA ALA A 66 -0.23 6.58 3.41
C ALA A 66 -1.10 7.67 4.07
N GLN A 67 -1.49 8.71 3.31
CA GLN A 67 -2.40 9.75 3.81
C GLN A 67 -3.77 9.19 4.18
N VAL A 68 -4.34 8.32 3.34
CA VAL A 68 -5.63 7.66 3.62
C VAL A 68 -5.54 6.80 4.87
N VAL A 69 -4.50 5.96 4.98
CA VAL A 69 -4.28 5.09 6.14
C VAL A 69 -4.13 5.90 7.43
N LEU A 70 -3.31 6.95 7.42
CA LEU A 70 -3.15 7.84 8.57
C LEU A 70 -4.47 8.48 8.98
N LYS A 71 -5.30 8.91 8.01
CA LYS A 71 -6.60 9.50 8.30
C LYS A 71 -7.56 8.50 8.95
N ILE A 72 -7.58 7.26 8.46
CA ILE A 72 -8.40 6.18 9.04
C ILE A 72 -7.95 5.87 10.47
N LEU A 73 -6.63 5.79 10.71
CA LEU A 73 -6.09 5.55 12.06
C LEU A 73 -6.42 6.70 13.01
N GLU A 74 -6.38 7.95 12.54
CA GLU A 74 -6.80 9.12 13.31
C GLU A 74 -8.29 9.03 13.68
N MET A 75 -9.15 8.67 12.71
CA MET A 75 -10.59 8.51 12.94
C MET A 75 -10.89 7.40 13.94
N LYS A 76 -10.17 6.26 13.84
CA LYS A 76 -10.31 5.14 14.79
C LYS A 76 -9.93 5.57 16.20
N LYS A 77 -8.79 6.25 16.36
CA LYS A 77 -8.35 6.79 17.64
C LYS A 77 -9.39 7.74 18.25
N ARG A 78 -9.96 8.65 17.46
CA ARG A 78 -11.01 9.58 17.92
C ARG A 78 -12.27 8.86 18.40
N ARG A 79 -12.66 7.74 17.76
CA ARG A 79 -13.81 6.92 18.21
C ARG A 79 -13.52 6.18 19.51
N GLU A 80 -12.31 5.66 19.67
CA GLU A 80 -11.87 5.01 20.92
C GLU A 80 -11.82 6.01 22.09
N GLU A 81 -11.40 7.25 21.84
CA GLU A 81 -11.32 8.32 22.85
C GLU A 81 -12.68 8.95 23.20
N ASN A 82 -13.68 8.84 22.31
CA ASN A 82 -15.02 9.38 22.55
C ASN A 82 -16.13 8.38 22.16
N PRO A 83 -16.40 7.37 23.01
CA PRO A 83 -17.38 6.32 22.73
C PRO A 83 -18.85 6.79 22.77
N LYS A 84 -19.13 8.08 23.05
CA LYS A 84 -20.49 8.62 23.22
C LYS A 84 -21.13 9.19 21.93
N MET A 85 -20.64 8.81 20.75
CA MET A 85 -21.24 9.21 19.46
C MET A 85 -22.01 8.05 18.80
N GLU A 86 -22.92 7.42 19.53
CA GLU A 86 -23.99 6.59 18.98
C GLU A 86 -25.34 7.04 19.55
#